data_AF-A0AAV2NLS0-F1
#
_entry.id   AF-A0AAV2NLS0-F1
#
_cell.length_a   1.000
_cell.length_b   1.000
_cell.length_c   1.000
_cell.angle_alpha   90.00
_cell.angle_beta   90.00
_cell.angle_gamma   90.00
#
_symmetry.space_group_name_H-M   'P 1'
#
loop_
_entity.id
_entity.type
_entity.pdbx_description
1 polymer ?
#
loop_
_entity_poly.entity_id
_entity_poly.type
_entity_poly.pdbx_seq_one_letter_code
_entity_poly.pdbx_strand_id
1 'polypeptide(L)' 'MDVKDLWNVLSPLCERKPLYELQGKNIAIDLSGWVVDSQTIVDNAVQPRMYLRLSYKQCISRTLWER' A
#
# COMPACT_ATOMS: atom_id res chain seq x y z
N MET A 1 -15.82 -0.84 -2.24
CA MET A 1 -16.88 -0.47 -1.27
C MET A 1 -16.45 -1.05 0.06
N ASP A 2 -16.18 -0.19 1.02
CA ASP A 2 -15.78 -0.59 2.36
C ASP A 2 -17.00 -0.55 3.30
N VAL A 3 -16.90 -1.17 4.47
CA VAL A 3 -17.92 -1.09 5.52
C VAL A 3 -17.76 0.26 6.23
N LYS A 4 -18.80 1.09 6.14
CA LYS A 4 -18.82 2.41 6.76
C LYS A 4 -18.57 2.31 8.27
N ASP A 5 -17.71 3.18 8.79
CA ASP A 5 -17.35 3.32 10.22
C ASP A 5 -16.64 2.12 10.87
N LEU A 6 -16.33 1.04 10.13
CA LEU A 6 -15.69 -0.16 10.66
C LEU A 6 -14.33 0.13 11.30
N TRP A 7 -13.51 0.96 10.65
CA TRP A 7 -12.17 1.29 11.13
C TRP A 7 -12.17 2.02 12.48
N ASN A 8 -13.19 2.82 12.78
CA ASN A 8 -13.32 3.48 14.09
C ASN A 8 -13.46 2.46 15.22
N VAL A 9 -14.23 1.40 14.97
CA VAL A 9 -14.44 0.29 15.92
C VAL A 9 -13.19 -0.57 16.06
N LEU A 10 -12.49 -0.86 14.97
CA LEU A 10 -11.30 -1.74 14.97
C LEU A 10 -10.01 -1.04 15.40
N SER A 11 -9.92 0.29 15.26
CA SER A 11 -8.69 1.06 15.52
C SER A 11 -8.05 0.81 16.89
N PRO A 12 -8.79 0.64 18.01
CA PRO A 12 -8.17 0.37 19.31
C PRO A 12 -7.50 -1.01 19.40
N LEU A 13 -7.81 -1.93 18.48
CA LEU A 13 -7.26 -3.27 18.40
C LEU A 13 -6.06 -3.37 17.44
N CYS A 14 -5.77 -2.32 16.66
CA CYS A 14 -4.69 -2.34 15.68
C CYS A 14 -3.32 -2.23 16.36
N GLU A 15 -2.41 -3.14 15.99
CA GLU A 15 -1.00 -3.08 16.39
C GLU A 15 -0.13 -2.55 15.24
N ARG A 16 0.72 -1.55 15.53
CA ARG A 16 1.68 -1.03 14.56
C ARG A 16 2.93 -1.92 14.52
N LYS A 17 3.13 -2.63 13.42
CA LYS A 17 4.33 -3.45 13.19
C LYS A 17 5.29 -2.78 12.20
N PRO A 18 6.61 -2.74 12.48
CA PRO A 18 7.61 -2.33 11.50
C PRO A 18 7.74 -3.36 10.36
N LEU A 19 8.08 -2.89 9.16
CA LEU A 19 8.12 -3.73 7.96
C LEU A 19 9.13 -4.88 8.04
N TYR A 20 10.23 -4.74 8.80
CA TYR A 20 11.22 -5.80 8.92
C TYR A 20 10.67 -7.08 9.58
N GLU A 21 9.63 -6.97 10.43
CA GLU A 21 8.96 -8.14 11.03
C GLU A 21 8.20 -9.01 10.00
N LEU A 22 8.06 -8.50 8.78
CA LEU A 22 7.45 -9.19 7.66
C LEU A 22 8.48 -9.92 6.78
N GLN A 23 9.77 -9.80 7.07
CA GLN A 23 10.83 -10.45 6.31
C GLN A 23 10.64 -11.98 6.29
N GLY A 24 10.78 -12.58 5.11
CA GLY A 24 10.61 -14.02 4.90
C GLY A 24 9.17 -14.53 4.98
N LYS A 25 8.16 -13.64 5.09
CA LYS A 25 6.74 -14.02 5.07
C LYS A 25 6.13 -13.82 3.69
N ASN A 26 5.33 -14.78 3.25
CA ASN A 26 4.51 -14.63 2.05
C ASN A 26 3.28 -13.76 2.39
N ILE A 27 3.18 -12.60 1.77
CA ILE A 27 2.08 -11.65 1.99
C ILE A 27 1.34 -11.43 0.68
N ALA A 28 0.02 -11.62 0.70
CA ALA A 28 -0.84 -11.22 -0.40
C ALA A 28 -1.01 -9.69 -0.42
N ILE A 29 -0.86 -9.08 -1.59
CA ILE A 29 -1.02 -7.63 -1.80
C ILE A 29 -2.19 -7.43 -2.76
N ASP A 30 -3.21 -6.70 -2.31
CA ASP A 30 -4.27 -6.20 -3.19
C ASP A 30 -3.80 -4.93 -3.91
N LEU A 31 -3.64 -5.01 -5.23
CA LEU A 31 -3.18 -3.89 -6.07
C LEU A 31 -4.32 -2.95 -6.48
N SER A 32 -5.59 -3.34 -6.28
CA SER A 32 -6.74 -2.57 -6.76
C SER A 32 -6.82 -1.19 -6.09
N GLY A 33 -6.55 -1.12 -4.77
CA GLY A 33 -6.50 0.13 -4.02
C GLY A 33 -5.40 1.09 -4.54
N TRP A 34 -4.22 0.57 -4.88
CA TRP A 34 -3.10 1.40 -5.35
C TRP A 34 -3.35 2.04 -6.72
N VAL A 35 -4.11 1.38 -7.60
CA VAL A 35 -4.48 1.96 -8.89
C VAL A 35 -5.36 3.18 -8.66
N VAL A 36 -6.39 3.05 -7.82
CA VAL A 36 -7.32 4.14 -7.51
C VAL A 36 -6.59 5.29 -6.81
N ASP A 37 -5.80 5.00 -5.77
CA ASP A 37 -5.06 6.01 -5.01
C ASP A 37 -4.07 6.79 -5.89
N SER A 38 -3.39 6.12 -6.82
CA SER A 38 -2.44 6.79 -7.72
C SER A 38 -3.09 7.72 -8.74
N GLN A 39 -4.39 7.55 -9.00
CA GLN A 39 -5.16 8.36 -9.95
C GLN A 39 -5.88 9.53 -9.24
N THR A 40 -6.04 9.46 -7.92
CA THR A 40 -6.64 10.52 -7.10
C THR A 40 -5.62 11.52 -6.55
N ILE A 41 -4.32 11.37 -6.87
CA ILE A 41 -3.27 12.34 -6.52
C ILE A 41 -3.50 13.65 -7.28
N VAL A 42 -3.94 14.68 -6.56
CA VAL A 42 -4.30 16.00 -7.12
C VAL A 42 -3.10 16.96 -7.23
N ASP A 43 -2.05 16.76 -6.42
CA ASP A 43 -0.93 17.69 -6.28
C ASP A 43 0.18 17.52 -7.32
N ASN A 44 0.11 16.49 -8.16
CA ASN A 44 1.03 16.29 -9.29
C ASN A 44 0.25 16.36 -10.59
N ALA A 45 0.77 17.09 -11.59
CA ALA A 45 0.24 17.01 -12.95
C ALA A 45 0.13 15.53 -13.33
N VAL A 46 -1.09 15.09 -13.71
CA VAL A 46 -1.43 13.67 -13.91
C VAL A 46 -0.37 13.00 -14.78
N GLN A 47 0.50 12.22 -14.13
CA GLN A 47 1.55 11.48 -14.82
C GLN A 47 0.92 10.20 -15.38
N PRO A 48 1.05 9.94 -16.69
CA PRO A 48 0.48 8.73 -17.27
C PRO A 48 1.08 7.49 -16.62
N ARG A 49 0.21 6.53 -16.28
CA ARG A 49 0.58 5.23 -15.68
C ARG A 49 1.31 5.34 -14.32
N MET A 50 0.94 6.32 -13.51
CA MET A 50 1.53 6.49 -12.17
C MET A 50 1.37 5.25 -11.27
N TYR A 51 0.25 4.52 -11.39
CA TYR A 51 0.04 3.25 -10.69
C TYR A 51 1.20 2.27 -10.91
N LEU A 52 1.63 2.05 -12.16
CA LEU A 52 2.74 1.14 -12.48
C LEU A 52 4.05 1.57 -11.80
N ARG A 53 4.35 2.88 -11.82
CA ARG A 53 5.57 3.43 -11.24
C ARG A 53 5.58 3.27 -9.71
N LEU A 54 4.45 3.54 -9.05
CA LEU A 54 4.32 3.40 -7.61
C LEU A 54 4.35 1.92 -7.18
N SER A 55 3.61 1.05 -7.86
CA SER A 55 3.63 -0.40 -7.56
C SER A 55 5.04 -0.99 -7.73
N TYR A 56 5.75 -0.60 -8.80
CA TYR A 56 7.13 -1.03 -9.03
C TYR A 56 8.07 -0.56 -7.92
N LYS A 57 7.98 0.73 -7.52
CA LYS A 57 8.77 1.27 -6.40
C LYS A 57 8.48 0.55 -5.09
N GLN A 58 7.21 0.27 -4.77
CA GLN A 58 6.82 -0.43 -3.55
C GLN A 58 7.32 -1.88 -3.52
N CYS A 59 7.30 -2.55 -4.68
CA CYS A 59 7.80 -3.92 -4.82
C CYS A 59 9.33 -3.94 -4.63
N ILE A 60 10.05 -3.04 -5.31
CA ILE A 60 11.51 -2.95 -5.19
C ILE A 60 11.96 -2.51 -3.81
N SER A 61 11.31 -1.55 -3.15
CA SER A 61 11.71 -1.15 -1.80
C SER A 61 11.61 -2.30 -0.81
N ARG A 62 10.74 -3.29 -1.07
CA ARG A 62 10.65 -4.52 -0.28
C ARG A 62 11.74 -5.52 -0.65
N THR A 63 12.01 -5.73 -1.94
CA THR A 63 13.09 -6.64 -2.38
C THR A 63 14.50 -6.12 -2.07
N LEU A 64 14.73 -4.79 -2.10
CA LEU A 64 16.00 -4.20 -1.69
C LEU A 64 16.24 -4.28 -0.18
N TRP A 65 15.19 -4.44 0.61
CA TRP A 65 15.32 -4.73 2.04
C TRP A 65 15.66 -6.20 2.33
N GLU A 66 15.55 -7.07 1.31
CA GLU A 66 15.91 -8.49 1.38
C GLU A 66 17.39 -8.75 1.00
N ARG A 67 18.16 -7.72 0.62
CA ARG A 67 19.60 -7.81 0.28
C ARG A 67 20.49 -7.13 1.31
#